data_AF-A0A3G8C6J0-F1
#
_entry.id   AF-A0A3G8C6J0-F1
#
_cell.length_a   1.000
_cell.length_b   1.000
_cell.length_c   1.000
_cell.angle_alpha   90.00
_cell.angle_beta   90.00
_cell.angle_gamma   90.00
#
_symmetry.space_group_name_H-M   'P 1'
#
loop_
_entity.id
_entity.type
_entity.pdbx_description
1 polymer ?
#
loop_
_entity_poly.entity_id
_entity_poly.type
_entity_poly.pdbx_seq_one_letter_code
_entity_poly.pdbx_strand_id
1 'polypeptide(L)'
;MGTVRKTITLTDKQDGWIKAQIEAGHYTNDSEYIRGLIRREQERSAEVEAIRSALMAGESSGEPRAFDPEAFKQRMLVKHG
;
A
#
# COMPACT_ATOMS: atom_id res chain seq x y z
N MET A 1 14.29 17.06 -6.11
CA MET A 1 14.16 17.09 -4.63
C MET A 1 15.45 16.52 -4.03
N GLY A 2 16.10 17.21 -3.10
CA GLY A 2 17.40 16.78 -2.55
C GLY A 2 17.27 15.66 -1.52
N THR A 3 18.34 14.91 -1.30
CA THR A 3 18.44 13.92 -0.21
C THR A 3 19.00 14.57 1.05
N VAL A 4 18.44 14.23 2.22
CA VAL A 4 18.95 14.67 3.53
C VAL A 4 19.65 13.50 4.22
N ARG A 5 20.90 13.70 4.67
CA ARG A 5 21.67 12.67 5.38
C ARG A 5 21.09 12.45 6.78
N LYS A 6 20.94 11.18 7.17
CA LYS A 6 20.54 10.76 8.53
C LYS A 6 21.49 9.68 9.02
N THR A 7 21.82 9.69 10.30
CA THR A 7 22.52 8.60 10.99
C THR A 7 21.47 7.67 11.56
N ILE A 8 21.59 6.36 11.28
CA ILE A 8 20.65 5.33 11.70
C ILE A 8 21.48 4.19 12.28
N THR A 9 21.08 3.64 13.42
CA THR A 9 21.69 2.45 14.01
C THR A 9 20.90 1.23 13.58
N LEU A 10 21.60 0.21 13.09
CA LEU A 10 21.05 -1.07 12.68
C LEU A 10 21.76 -2.19 13.43
N THR A 11 21.09 -3.33 13.57
CA THR A 11 21.72 -4.55 14.07
C THR A 11 22.65 -5.15 13.02
N ASP A 12 23.66 -5.92 13.41
CA ASP A 12 24.56 -6.62 12.48
C ASP A 12 23.80 -7.51 11.49
N LYS A 13 22.71 -8.13 11.94
CA LYS A 13 21.84 -8.94 11.09
C LYS A 13 21.15 -8.09 10.00
N GLN A 14 20.72 -6.88 10.33
CA GLN A 14 20.10 -5.97 9.37
C GLN A 14 21.14 -5.46 8.36
N ASP A 15 22.34 -5.08 8.83
CA ASP A 15 23.44 -4.69 7.94
C ASP A 15 23.80 -5.80 6.95
N GLY A 16 23.99 -7.03 7.44
CA GLY A 16 24.26 -8.19 6.57
C GLY A 16 23.15 -8.45 5.55
N TRP A 17 21.89 -8.27 5.95
CA TRP A 17 20.76 -8.37 5.01
C TRP A 17 20.81 -7.29 3.93
N ILE A 18 21.07 -6.03 4.29
CA ILE A 18 21.16 -4.91 3.34
C ILE A 18 22.27 -5.17 2.32
N LYS A 19 23.45 -5.58 2.78
CA LYS A 19 24.60 -5.91 1.92
C LYS A 19 24.28 -7.01 0.92
N ALA A 20 23.59 -8.08 1.35
CA ALA A 20 23.16 -9.14 0.45
C ALA A 20 22.23 -8.64 -0.67
N GLN A 21 21.36 -7.66 -0.40
CA GLN A 21 20.51 -7.06 -1.44
C GLN A 21 21.30 -6.22 -2.44
N ILE A 22 22.37 -5.56 -1.98
CA ILE A 22 23.28 -4.78 -2.83
C ILE A 22 24.13 -5.72 -3.70
N GLU A 23 24.70 -6.77 -3.10
CA GLU A 23 25.48 -7.80 -3.81
C GLU A 23 24.64 -8.52 -4.88
N ALA A 24 23.35 -8.74 -4.63
CA ALA A 24 22.41 -9.27 -5.61
C ALA A 24 22.09 -8.29 -6.77
N GLY A 25 22.59 -7.05 -6.71
CA GLY A 25 22.40 -6.03 -7.74
C GLY A 25 21.03 -5.33 -7.70
N HIS A 26 20.23 -5.52 -6.65
CA HIS A 26 18.93 -4.87 -6.52
C HIS A 26 19.05 -3.38 -6.15
N TYR A 27 20.15 -3.00 -5.50
CA TYR A 27 20.42 -1.64 -5.03
C TYR A 27 21.90 -1.33 -5.14
N THR A 28 22.23 -0.04 -5.29
CA THR A 28 23.63 0.42 -5.41
C THR A 28 24.29 0.74 -4.07
N ASN A 29 23.50 1.00 -3.02
CA ASN A 29 23.97 1.34 -1.67
C ASN A 29 22.86 1.24 -0.62
N ASP A 30 23.26 1.30 0.66
CA ASP A 30 22.38 1.20 1.84
C ASP A 30 21.29 2.28 1.84
N SER A 31 21.65 3.52 1.48
CA SER A 31 20.70 4.64 1.47
C SER A 31 19.63 4.47 0.40
N GLU A 32 19.94 3.80 -0.71
CA GLU A 32 18.95 3.44 -1.72
C GLU A 32 18.00 2.35 -1.24
N TYR A 33 18.55 1.29 -0.64
CA TYR A 33 17.74 0.22 -0.07
C TYR A 33 16.77 0.74 1.00
N ILE A 34 17.26 1.55 1.95
CA ILE A 34 16.44 2.12 3.02
C ILE A 34 15.34 3.03 2.45
N ARG A 35 15.64 3.86 1.44
CA ARG A 35 14.61 4.66 0.76
C ARG A 35 13.58 3.80 0.05
N GLY A 36 14.00 2.69 -0.56
CA GLY A 36 13.11 1.68 -1.16
C GLY A 36 12.15 1.09 -0.14
N LEU A 37 12.65 0.70 1.04
CA LEU A 37 11.83 0.20 2.14
C LEU A 37 10.81 1.23 2.62
N ILE A 38 11.22 2.49 2.81
CA ILE A 38 10.31 3.57 3.22
C ILE A 38 9.20 3.76 2.19
N ARG A 39 9.54 3.76 0.89
CA ARG A 39 8.54 3.89 -0.17
C ARG A 39 7.53 2.75 -0.15
N ARG A 40 8.01 1.50 -0.05
CA ARG A 40 7.14 0.33 0.03
C ARG A 40 6.20 0.40 1.25
N GLU A 41 6.70 0.88 2.39
CA GLU A 41 5.86 1.07 3.58
C GLU A 41 4.81 2.16 3.40
N GLN A 42 5.16 3.27 2.73
CA GLN A 42 4.22 4.33 2.39
C GLN A 42 3.12 3.83 1.44
N GLU A 43 3.49 3.09 0.40
CA GLU A 43 2.55 2.47 -0.54
C GLU A 43 1.58 1.52 0.18
N ARG A 44 2.12 0.60 0.99
CA ARG A 44 1.32 -0.32 1.81
C ARG A 44 0.38 0.41 2.76
N SER A 45 0.85 1.48 3.40
CA SER A 45 0.03 2.28 4.31
C SER A 45 -1.08 3.02 3.57
N ALA A 46 -0.80 3.53 2.37
CA ALA A 46 -1.80 4.18 1.53
C ALA A 46 -2.90 3.22 1.08
N GLU A 47 -2.55 1.98 0.71
CA GLU A 47 -3.52 0.94 0.36
C GLU A 47 -4.45 0.60 1.54
N VAL A 48 -3.88 0.42 2.74
CA VAL A 48 -4.66 0.16 3.96
C VAL A 48 -5.60 1.32 4.27
N GLU A 49 -5.12 2.56 4.15
CA GLU A 49 -5.94 3.73 4.43
C GLU A 49 -7.05 3.92 3.39
N ALA A 50 -6.80 3.60 2.12
CA ALA A 50 -7.84 3.60 1.09
C ALA A 50 -8.97 2.60 1.41
N ILE A 51 -8.61 1.38 1.84
CA ILE A 51 -9.60 0.37 2.26
C ILE A 51 -10.38 0.86 3.48
N ARG A 52 -9.69 1.39 4.50
CA ARG A 52 -10.33 1.92 5.71
C ARG A 52 -11.30 3.06 5.37
N SER A 53 -10.90 3.97 4.50
CA SER A 53 -11.74 5.07 4.04
C SER A 53 -12.99 4.56 3.32
N ALA A 54 -12.86 3.56 2.44
CA ALA A 54 -13.99 2.95 1.76
C ALA A 54 -14.97 2.25 2.72
N LEU A 55 -14.44 1.57 3.75
CA LEU A 55 -15.27 0.95 4.79
C LEU A 55 -16.04 2.00 5.59
N MET A 56 -15.37 3.06 6.06
CA MET A 56 -16.04 4.15 6.79
C MET A 56 -17.11 4.83 5.94
N ALA A 57 -16.85 5.03 4.64
CA ALA A 57 -17.84 5.57 3.71
C ALA A 57 -19.05 4.64 3.57
N GLY A 58 -18.82 3.33 3.50
CA GLY A 58 -19.88 2.31 3.47
C GLY A 58 -20.70 2.28 4.77
N GLU A 59 -20.06 2.28 5.92
CA GLU A 59 -20.70 2.34 7.24
C GLU A 59 -21.53 3.62 7.41
N SER A 60 -21.04 4.74 6.87
CA SER A 60 -21.75 6.03 6.88
C SER A 60 -22.81 6.17 5.79
N SER A 61 -22.98 5.18 4.91
CA SER A 61 -23.90 5.24 3.76
C SER A 61 -25.37 4.97 4.11
N GLY A 62 -25.66 4.69 5.38
CA GLY A 62 -26.99 4.40 5.91
C GLY A 62 -27.22 2.91 6.17
N GLU A 63 -28.46 2.58 6.54
CA GLU A 63 -28.80 1.20 6.95
C GLU A 63 -28.64 0.20 5.80
N PRO A 64 -27.99 -0.95 6.04
CA PRO A 64 -27.86 -2.00 5.04
C PRO A 64 -29.24 -2.57 4.69
N ARG A 65 -29.42 -2.89 3.40
CA ARG A 65 -30.66 -3.48 2.88
C ARG A 65 -30.36 -4.84 2.25
N ALA A 66 -31.35 -5.73 2.23
CA ALA A 66 -31.26 -6.99 1.53
C ALA A 66 -30.91 -6.77 0.04
N PHE A 67 -29.98 -7.56 -0.49
CA PHE A 67 -29.48 -7.42 -1.85
C PHE A 67 -29.94 -8.61 -2.71
N ASP A 68 -30.63 -8.31 -3.82
CA ASP A 68 -31.00 -9.27 -4.86
C ASP A 68 -30.12 -9.04 -6.11
N PRO A 69 -29.16 -9.94 -6.39
CA PRO A 69 -28.25 -9.80 -7.54
C PRO A 69 -28.94 -9.82 -8.90
N GLU A 70 -30.01 -10.61 -9.07
CA GLU A 70 -30.69 -10.76 -10.36
C GLU A 70 -31.51 -9.51 -10.68
N ALA A 71 -32.27 -9.01 -9.70
CA ALA A 71 -32.99 -7.75 -9.83
C ALA A 71 -32.04 -6.57 -10.09
N PHE A 72 -30.87 -6.56 -9.42
CA PHE A 72 -29.84 -5.56 -9.66
C PHE A 72 -29.31 -5.60 -11.10
N LYS A 73 -28.97 -6.79 -11.62
CA LYS A 73 -28.44 -6.98 -12.97
C LYS A 73 -29.44 -6.54 -14.04
N GLN A 74 -30.70 -6.94 -13.92
CA GLN A 74 -31.76 -6.50 -14.84
C GLN A 74 -31.90 -4.97 -14.84
N ARG A 75 -31.88 -4.34 -13.67
CA ARG A 75 -31.95 -2.88 -13.55
C ARG A 75 -30.75 -2.18 -14.22
N MET A 76 -29.53 -2.73 -14.09
CA MET A 76 -28.35 -2.15 -14.75
C MET A 76 -28.38 -2.32 -16.27
N LEU A 77 -28.85 -3.47 -16.78
CA LEU A 77 -29.02 -3.70 -18.22
C LEU A 77 -30.02 -2.73 -18.83
N VAL A 78 -31.16 -2.48 -18.18
CA VAL A 78 -32.16 -1.51 -18.66
C VAL A 78 -31.64 -0.07 -18.62
N LYS A 79 -30.76 0.26 -17.66
CA LYS A 79 -30.24 1.63 -17.48
C LYS A 79 -29.07 1.96 -18.42
N HIS A 80 -28.30 0.96 -18.85
CA HIS A 80 -27.03 1.16 -19.55
C HIS A 80 -26.87 0.37 -20.85
N GLY A 81 -27.81 -0.52 -21.18
CA GLY A 81 -27.88 -1.22 -22.48
C GLY A 81 -28.70 -0.44 -23.49
#